data_AF-A0A530GFP2-F1
#
_entry.id   AF-A0A530GFP2-F1
#
_cell.length_a   1.000
_cell.length_b   1.000
_cell.length_c   1.000
_cell.angle_alpha   90.00
_cell.angle_beta   90.00
_cell.angle_gamma   90.00
#
_symmetry.space_group_name_H-M   'P 1'
#
loop_
_entity.id
_entity.type
_entity.pdbx_description
1 polymer ?
#
loop_
_entity_poly.entity_id
_entity_poly.type
_entity_poly.pdbx_seq_one_letter_code
_entity_poly.pdbx_strand_id
1 'polypeptide(L)' 'MIRIAGLAGIALILATGAFAQQAPLLSGEKAFGDWKADRPGVRRLLKPQDQPKPNVA' A
#
# COMPACT_ATOMS: atom_id res chain seq x y z
N MET A 1 35.62 6.45 16.23
CA MET A 1 34.67 7.13 15.31
C MET A 1 33.91 6.16 14.39
N ILE A 2 34.52 5.07 13.93
CA ILE A 2 33.87 4.05 13.07
C ILE A 2 32.63 3.37 13.70
N ARG A 3 32.58 3.22 15.03
CA ARG A 3 31.47 2.53 15.72
C ARG A 3 30.14 3.29 15.72
N ILE A 4 30.17 4.62 15.66
CA ILE A 4 28.95 5.45 15.62
C ILE A 4 28.38 5.46 14.20
N ALA A 5 29.23 5.44 13.17
CA ALA A 5 28.83 5.36 11.78
C ALA A 5 28.09 4.05 11.44
N GLY A 6 28.51 2.91 12.04
CA GLY A 6 27.83 1.63 11.87
C GLY A 6 26.42 1.59 12.47
N LEU A 7 26.24 2.19 13.66
CA LEU A 7 24.93 2.29 14.31
C LEU A 7 23.97 3.21 13.53
N ALA A 8 24.46 4.32 12.98
CA ALA A 8 23.68 5.20 12.13
C ALA A 8 23.22 4.50 10.83
N GLY A 9 24.08 3.68 10.23
CA GLY A 9 23.73 2.89 9.03
C GLY A 9 22.64 1.85 9.30
N ILE A 10 22.71 1.15 10.43
CA ILE A 10 21.69 0.17 10.83
C ILE A 10 20.34 0.85 11.11
N ALA A 11 20.34 2.00 11.81
CA ALA A 11 19.13 2.77 12.08
C ALA A 11 18.44 3.24 10.78
N LEU A 12 19.21 3.66 9.78
CA LEU A 12 18.67 4.08 8.48
C LEU A 12 18.02 2.92 7.71
N ILE A 13 18.64 1.73 7.73
CA ILE A 13 18.08 0.54 7.08
C ILE A 13 16.79 0.11 7.78
N LEU A 14 16.77 0.05 9.12
CA LEU A 14 15.58 -0.31 9.88
C LEU A 14 14.41 0.68 9.68
N ALA A 15 14.68 1.97 9.47
CA ALA A 15 13.66 2.97 9.17
C ALA A 15 12.92 2.73 7.84
N THR A 16 13.55 2.07 6.85
CA THR A 16 12.92 1.84 5.54
C THR A 16 11.79 0.79 5.58
N GLY A 17 11.88 -0.22 6.45
CA GLY A 17 10.86 -1.26 6.58
C GLY A 17 9.51 -0.74 7.09
N ALA A 18 9.54 0.28 7.96
CA ALA A 18 8.32 0.85 8.54
C ALA A 18 7.36 1.41 7.47
N PHE A 19 7.89 2.00 6.38
CA PHE A 19 7.07 2.57 5.31
C PHE A 19 6.37 1.51 4.44
N ALA A 20 6.83 0.25 4.44
CA ALA A 20 6.18 -0.84 3.72
C ALA A 20 4.91 -1.34 4.44
N GLN A 21 4.77 -1.08 5.75
CA GLN A 21 3.63 -1.56 6.54
C GLN A 21 2.35 -0.72 6.39
N GLN A 22 2.46 0.55 5.96
CA GLN A 22 1.30 1.42 5.69
C GLN A 22 0.96 1.51 4.21
N ALA A 23 0.92 0.36 3.53
CA ALA A 23 0.54 0.35 2.13
C ALA A 23 -0.94 0.76 1.97
N PRO A 24 -1.28 1.62 0.99
CA PRO A 24 -2.63 2.17 0.83
C PRO A 24 -3.69 1.07 0.68
N LEU A 25 -4.82 1.25 1.36
CA LEU A 25 -6.00 0.39 1.19
C LEU A 25 -7.09 1.16 0.44
N LEU A 26 -7.39 0.73 -0.77
CA LEU A 26 -8.51 1.23 -1.56
C LEU A 26 -9.78 0.43 -1.19
N SER A 27 -10.89 1.13 -0.98
CA SER A 27 -12.19 0.56 -0.60
C SER A 27 -13.33 1.33 -1.24
N GLY A 28 -14.54 0.74 -1.25
CA GLY A 28 -15.70 1.33 -1.91
C GLY A 28 -15.47 1.51 -3.41
N GLU A 29 -15.97 2.60 -3.98
CA GLU A 29 -15.83 2.91 -5.41
C GLU A 29 -14.37 2.97 -5.88
N LYS A 30 -13.46 3.46 -5.02
CA LYS A 30 -12.02 3.57 -5.34
C LYS A 30 -11.31 2.22 -5.43
N ALA A 31 -11.91 1.15 -4.92
CA ALA A 31 -11.37 -0.20 -5.06
C ALA A 31 -11.56 -0.76 -6.48
N PHE A 32 -12.46 -0.18 -7.27
CA PHE A 32 -12.69 -0.54 -8.67
C PHE A 32 -11.80 0.30 -9.62
N GLY A 33 -11.60 -0.17 -10.85
CA GLY A 33 -10.69 0.44 -11.83
C GLY A 33 -9.48 -0.42 -12.16
N ASP A 34 -8.56 0.12 -12.97
CA ASP A 34 -7.34 -0.58 -13.42
C ASP A 34 -6.25 -0.57 -12.33
N TRP A 35 -5.35 -1.55 -12.39
CA TRP A 35 -4.23 -1.74 -11.45
C TRP A 35 -2.95 -1.03 -11.91
N LYS A 36 -2.86 -0.60 -13.18
CA LYS A 36 -1.62 -0.04 -13.75
C LYS A 36 -1.07 1.20 -13.03
N ALA A 37 -1.95 1.99 -12.42
CA ALA A 37 -1.55 3.17 -11.65
C ALA A 37 -1.20 2.85 -10.19
N ASP A 38 -1.42 1.62 -9.73
CA ASP A 38 -1.15 1.21 -8.36
C ASP A 38 0.35 1.12 -8.13
N ARG A 39 0.80 1.66 -7.00
CA ARG A 39 2.18 1.49 -6.53
C ARG A 39 2.33 0.14 -5.82
N PRO A 40 3.56 -0.38 -5.66
CA PRO A 40 3.80 -1.58 -4.89
C PRO A 40 3.17 -1.53 -3.48
N GLY A 41 2.50 -2.62 -3.09
CA GLY A 41 1.86 -2.76 -1.79
C GLY A 41 0.42 -2.27 -1.70
N VAL A 42 -0.12 -1.56 -2.71
CA VAL A 42 -1.53 -1.16 -2.71
C VAL A 42 -2.43 -2.39 -2.54
N ARG A 43 -3.40 -2.29 -1.62
CA ARG A 43 -4.40 -3.32 -1.36
C ARG A 43 -5.77 -2.80 -1.76
N ARG A 44 -6.61 -3.69 -2.31
CA ARG A 44 -8.00 -3.38 -2.69
C ARG A 44 -8.95 -4.26 -1.89
N LEU A 45 -9.90 -3.63 -1.20
CA LEU A 45 -10.96 -4.32 -0.47
C LEU A 45 -12.24 -4.26 -1.30
N LEU A 46 -12.50 -5.33 -2.03
CA LEU A 46 -13.73 -5.51 -2.80
C LEU A 46 -14.78 -6.20 -1.92
N LYS A 47 -15.89 -5.50 -1.65
CA LYS A 47 -17.04 -6.08 -0.93
C LYS A 47 -18.23 -6.21 -1.87
N PRO A 48 -19.09 -7.23 -1.69
CA PRO A 48 -20.30 -7.38 -2.51
C PRO A 48 -21.18 -6.12 -2.52
N GLN A 49 -21.28 -5.43 -1.39
CA GLN A 49 -22.07 -4.20 -1.21
C GLN A 49 -21.55 -2.99 -2.00
N ASP A 50 -20.29 -3.01 -2.43
CA ASP A 50 -19.68 -1.90 -3.17
C ASP A 50 -19.83 -2.08 -4.69
N GLN A 51 -20.45 -3.18 -5.15
CA GLN A 51 -20.63 -3.41 -6.58
C GLN A 51 -21.54 -2.37 -7.24
N PRO A 52 -21.22 -1.96 -8.47
CA PRO A 52 -22.14 -1.15 -9.25
C PRO A 52 -23.44 -1.92 -9.51
N LYS A 53 -24.54 -1.18 -9.69
CA LYS A 53 -25.84 -1.79 -10.03
C LYS A 53 -25.69 -2.62 -11.31
N PRO A 54 -26.30 -3.82 -11.38
CA PRO A 54 -26.30 -4.62 -12.60
C PRO A 54 -26.84 -3.83 -13.78
N ASN A 55 -26.16 -3.90 -14.92
CA ASN A 55 -26.69 -3.40 -16.17
C ASN A 55 -27.61 -4.46 -16.78
N VAL A 56 -28.91 -4.37 -16.49
CA VAL A 56 -29.94 -5.23 -17.06
C VAL A 56 -30.59 -4.48 -18.23
N ALA A 57 -30.04 -4.71 -19.42
CA ALA A 57 -30.64 -4.28 -20.69
C ALA A 57 -31.59 -5.36 -21.23
#